data_AF-A0A392M1R8-F1
#
_entry.id   AF-A0A392M1R8-F1
#
_cell.length_a   1.000
_cell.length_b   1.000
_cell.length_c   1.000
_cell.angle_alpha   90.00
_cell.angle_beta   90.00
_cell.angle_gamma   90.00
#
_symmetry.space_group_name_H-M   'P 1'
#
loop_
_entity.id
_entity.type
_entity.pdbx_description
1 polymer ?
#
loop_
_entity_poly.entity_id
_entity_poly.type
_entity_poly.pdbx_seq_one_letter_code
_entity_poly.pdbx_strand_id
1 'polypeptide(L)'
;MGDRIEATEGQMGEMKATMLQLSQQMQQQQSAMLQQSNLLNELSKRLGVNTSLEVSQEGETSVETDRSQESRLSGKKDGLSWEKLKKALIVRYGGHRWENPFDELSTLRQKSGVEEYVEPLELLSSQVGRLPEEQYLGYFMSGLKPQIRRRVRILNPQSRMQMMRMAKDVEDELCEEDDEERGVSKNGVNDKSGRSD
;
A
#
# COMPACT_ATOMS: atom_id res chain seq x y z
N MET A 1 45.21 -7.27 37.98
CA MET A 1 44.25 -8.06 37.16
C MET A 1 42.92 -8.31 37.89
N GLY A 2 42.86 -8.26 39.23
CA GLY A 2 41.62 -8.44 40.00
C GLY A 2 40.58 -7.32 39.83
N ASP A 3 40.99 -6.06 39.82
CA ASP A 3 40.05 -4.91 39.83
C ASP A 3 39.15 -4.82 38.58
N ARG A 4 39.63 -5.30 37.41
CA ARG A 4 38.80 -5.35 36.19
C ARG A 4 37.76 -6.47 36.25
N ILE A 5 38.06 -7.57 36.96
CA ILE A 5 37.15 -8.71 37.10
C ILE A 5 36.01 -8.31 38.05
N GLU A 6 36.32 -7.67 39.18
CA GLU A 6 35.34 -7.19 40.15
C GLU A 6 34.40 -6.12 39.54
N ALA A 7 34.93 -5.23 38.71
CA ALA A 7 34.11 -4.26 37.96
C ALA A 7 33.14 -4.94 36.98
N THR A 8 33.59 -5.99 36.27
CA THR A 8 32.71 -6.74 35.36
C THR A 8 31.67 -7.59 36.09
N GLU A 9 31.99 -8.11 37.28
CA GLU A 9 31.06 -8.84 38.14
C GLU A 9 29.99 -7.92 38.72
N GLY A 10 30.36 -6.69 39.11
CA GLY A 10 29.44 -5.64 39.52
C GLY A 10 28.44 -5.28 38.41
N GLN A 11 28.93 -5.03 37.19
CA GLN A 11 28.06 -4.76 36.03
C GLN A 11 27.14 -5.93 35.68
N MET A 12 27.62 -7.17 35.82
CA MET A 12 26.77 -8.35 35.62
C MET A 12 25.71 -8.50 36.71
N GLY A 13 26.03 -8.11 37.96
CA GLY A 13 25.06 -8.02 39.06
C GLY A 13 23.95 -7.02 38.76
N GLU A 14 24.31 -5.83 38.28
CA GLU A 14 23.37 -4.79 37.86
C GLU A 14 22.48 -5.24 36.68
N MET A 15 23.07 -5.89 35.66
CA MET A 15 22.32 -6.45 34.54
C MET A 15 21.34 -7.55 34.99
N LYS A 16 21.74 -8.41 35.93
CA LYS A 16 20.84 -9.43 36.50
C LYS A 16 19.69 -8.79 37.27
N ALA A 17 19.97 -7.74 38.04
CA ALA A 17 18.95 -6.99 38.76
C ALA A 17 17.93 -6.34 37.81
N THR A 18 18.41 -5.69 36.74
CA THR A 18 17.53 -5.09 35.72
C THR A 18 16.71 -6.12 34.96
N MET A 19 17.29 -7.28 34.63
CA MET A 19 16.57 -8.37 33.97
C MET A 19 15.49 -8.98 34.88
N LEU A 20 15.78 -9.16 36.17
CA LEU A 20 14.80 -9.59 37.16
C LEU A 20 13.66 -8.58 37.28
N GLN A 21 13.98 -7.29 37.33
CA GLN A 21 12.98 -6.23 37.40
C GLN A 21 12.10 -6.20 36.15
N LEU A 22 12.66 -6.37 34.95
CA LEU A 22 11.89 -6.44 33.72
C LEU A 22 10.98 -7.67 33.67
N SER A 23 11.48 -8.84 34.11
CA SER A 23 10.67 -10.06 34.22
C SER A 23 9.49 -9.85 35.17
N GLN A 24 9.75 -9.25 36.33
CA GLN A 24 8.70 -8.92 37.30
C GLN A 24 7.68 -7.92 36.73
N GLN A 25 8.13 -6.92 36.00
CA GLN A 25 7.26 -5.96 35.31
C GLN A 25 6.35 -6.66 34.29
N MET A 26 6.90 -7.55 33.46
CA MET A 26 6.10 -8.32 32.50
C MET A 26 5.06 -9.20 33.20
N GLN A 27 5.43 -9.85 34.30
CA GLN A 27 4.49 -10.66 35.09
C GLN A 27 3.34 -9.81 35.66
N GLN A 28 3.64 -8.61 36.17
CA GLN A 28 2.62 -7.67 36.63
C GLN A 28 1.72 -7.18 35.48
N GLN A 29 2.29 -6.96 34.29
CA GLN A 29 1.51 -6.57 33.12
C GLN A 29 0.52 -7.67 32.71
N GLN A 30 0.92 -8.94 32.78
CA GLN A 30 0.04 -10.07 32.49
C GLN A 30 -1.12 -10.17 33.50
N SER A 31 -0.86 -10.00 34.80
CA SER A 31 -1.93 -10.05 35.81
C SER A 31 -2.90 -8.88 35.66
N ALA A 32 -2.41 -7.68 35.34
CA ALA A 32 -3.25 -6.52 35.06
C ALA A 32 -4.18 -6.74 33.86
N MET A 33 -3.67 -7.39 32.79
CA MET A 33 -4.47 -7.72 31.61
C MET A 33 -5.60 -8.71 31.94
N LEU A 34 -5.32 -9.75 32.74
CA LEU A 34 -6.34 -10.70 33.18
C LEU A 34 -7.42 -10.03 34.03
N GLN A 35 -7.04 -9.09 34.89
CA GLN A 35 -8.00 -8.31 35.68
C GLN A 35 -8.92 -7.48 34.78
N GLN A 36 -8.39 -6.83 33.73
CA GLN A 36 -9.21 -6.08 32.77
C GLN A 36 -10.21 -6.97 32.02
N SER A 37 -9.79 -8.18 31.61
CA SER A 37 -10.69 -9.15 30.97
C SER A 37 -11.86 -9.55 31.86
N ASN A 38 -11.60 -9.81 33.14
CA ASN A 38 -12.65 -10.16 34.10
C ASN A 38 -13.64 -9.00 34.30
N LEU A 39 -13.16 -7.75 34.37
CA LEU A 39 -14.01 -6.57 34.46
C LEU A 39 -14.87 -6.41 33.19
N LEU A 40 -14.30 -6.61 32.01
CA LEU A 40 -15.06 -6.55 30.75
C LEU A 40 -16.16 -7.63 30.70
N ASN A 41 -15.86 -8.86 31.13
CA ASN A 41 -16.85 -9.94 31.21
C ASN A 41 -17.98 -9.62 32.19
N GLU A 42 -17.65 -9.02 33.34
CA GLU A 42 -18.64 -8.64 34.35
C GLU A 42 -19.50 -7.44 33.89
N LEU A 43 -18.92 -6.46 33.20
CA LEU A 43 -19.66 -5.36 32.57
C LEU A 43 -20.58 -5.87 31.46
N SER A 44 -20.12 -6.84 30.66
CA SER A 44 -20.94 -7.49 29.63
C SER A 44 -22.17 -8.19 30.22
N LYS A 45 -22.00 -8.93 31.33
CA LYS A 45 -23.11 -9.54 32.07
C LYS A 45 -24.10 -8.49 32.61
N ARG A 46 -23.63 -7.35 33.11
CA ARG A 46 -24.48 -6.27 33.63
C ARG A 46 -25.24 -5.52 32.54
N LEU A 47 -24.70 -5.44 31.33
CA LEU A 47 -25.32 -4.78 30.18
C LEU A 47 -26.33 -5.68 29.44
N GLY A 48 -26.50 -6.94 29.83
CA GLY A 48 -27.52 -7.81 29.27
C GLY A 48 -27.39 -8.02 27.76
N VAL A 49 -26.17 -7.96 27.20
CA VAL A 49 -25.91 -8.36 25.81
C VAL A 49 -25.91 -9.89 25.76
N ASN A 50 -27.10 -10.45 25.91
CA ASN A 50 -27.36 -11.83 25.55
C ASN A 50 -27.32 -11.89 24.03
N THR A 51 -26.22 -12.44 23.50
CA THR A 51 -26.28 -13.18 22.24
C THR A 51 -27.19 -14.39 22.45
N SER A 52 -28.51 -14.17 22.51
CA SER A 52 -29.49 -15.26 22.43
C SER A 52 -29.90 -15.37 20.97
N LEU A 53 -29.16 -16.21 20.24
CA LEU A 53 -29.69 -16.87 19.06
C LEU A 53 -30.76 -17.85 19.55
N GLU A 54 -32.01 -17.39 19.58
CA GLU A 54 -33.17 -18.26 19.75
C GLU A 54 -33.85 -18.42 18.39
N VAL A 55 -33.51 -19.53 17.74
CA VAL A 55 -34.35 -20.20 16.76
C VAL A 55 -35.62 -20.62 17.50
N SER A 56 -36.74 -19.94 17.21
CA SER A 56 -38.06 -20.30 17.72
C SER A 56 -39.06 -20.32 16.57
N GLN A 57 -39.20 -21.53 16.05
CA GLN A 57 -40.42 -22.24 15.73
C GLN A 57 -41.71 -21.44 15.52
N GLU A 58 -42.26 -21.72 14.35
CA GLU A 58 -43.45 -21.23 13.69
C GLU A 58 -44.72 -21.65 14.44
N GLY A 59 -45.62 -20.70 14.65
CA GLY A 59 -46.94 -20.91 15.24
C GLY A 59 -47.86 -19.76 14.82
N GLU A 60 -48.70 -20.03 13.83
CA GLU A 60 -49.73 -19.13 13.34
C GLU A 60 -50.85 -18.95 14.39
N THR A 61 -51.29 -17.72 14.66
CA THR A 61 -52.72 -17.38 14.82
C THR A 61 -52.98 -15.90 14.50
N SER A 62 -53.67 -15.67 13.39
CA SER A 62 -54.78 -14.74 13.14
C SER A 62 -55.04 -13.52 14.05
N VAL A 63 -55.11 -12.36 13.38
CA VAL A 63 -56.21 -11.35 13.39
C VAL A 63 -56.18 -10.17 14.39
N GLU A 64 -56.12 -8.98 13.77
CA GLU A 64 -56.61 -7.62 14.13
C GLU A 64 -56.24 -7.04 15.52
N THR A 65 -55.80 -5.79 15.68
CA THR A 65 -56.34 -4.55 15.10
C THR A 65 -55.35 -3.40 15.30
N ASP A 66 -55.37 -2.49 14.35
CA ASP A 66 -54.87 -1.11 14.30
C ASP A 66 -54.64 -0.38 15.65
N ARG A 67 -53.39 0.04 15.90
CA ARG A 67 -53.10 1.31 16.59
C ARG A 67 -51.67 1.75 16.31
N SER A 68 -51.55 3.02 15.92
CA SER A 68 -50.30 3.80 15.88
C SER A 68 -49.52 3.71 14.56
N GLN A 69 -50.00 4.46 13.57
CA GLN A 69 -49.18 5.06 12.51
C GLN A 69 -48.22 6.13 13.09
N GLU A 70 -47.42 5.79 14.09
CA GLU A 70 -46.37 6.64 14.66
C GLU A 70 -45.08 5.83 14.82
N SER A 71 -44.52 5.33 13.71
CA SER A 71 -43.13 4.87 13.72
C SER A 71 -42.47 4.77 12.35
N ARG A 72 -42.95 5.50 11.33
CA ARG A 72 -42.30 5.49 10.00
C ARG A 72 -41.05 6.38 9.89
N LEU A 73 -40.55 6.91 11.00
CA LEU A 73 -39.23 7.52 11.08
C LEU A 73 -38.37 6.89 12.20
N SER A 74 -38.76 5.72 12.71
CA SER A 74 -37.88 4.95 13.57
C SER A 74 -36.86 4.20 12.72
N GLY A 75 -35.59 4.52 12.92
CA GLY A 75 -34.55 3.53 12.67
C GLY A 75 -33.94 3.54 11.27
N LYS A 76 -33.48 4.70 10.80
CA LYS A 76 -32.21 4.73 10.08
C LYS A 76 -31.25 5.67 10.78
N LYS A 77 -30.87 5.28 12.01
CA LYS A 77 -29.45 5.41 12.38
C LYS A 77 -28.68 4.46 11.47
N ASP A 78 -28.66 4.77 10.17
CA ASP A 78 -27.71 4.16 9.24
C ASP A 78 -26.37 4.67 9.74
N GLY A 79 -25.78 3.95 10.69
CA GLY A 79 -24.68 4.42 11.52
C GLY A 79 -23.72 5.24 10.68
N LEU A 80 -23.61 6.54 11.02
CA LEU A 80 -22.68 7.47 10.41
C LEU A 80 -21.29 6.89 10.63
N SER A 81 -20.80 6.11 9.68
CA SER A 81 -19.48 5.54 9.71
C SER A 81 -18.54 6.45 8.95
N TRP A 82 -17.27 6.46 9.37
CA TRP A 82 -16.22 7.14 8.65
C TRP A 82 -16.19 6.75 7.17
N GLU A 83 -16.44 5.48 6.86
CA GLU A 83 -16.56 5.01 5.47
C GLU A 83 -17.67 5.69 4.67
N LYS A 84 -18.87 5.83 5.25
CA LYS A 84 -20.00 6.48 4.58
C LYS A 84 -19.72 7.97 4.35
N LEU A 85 -19.15 8.64 5.35
CA LEU A 85 -18.74 10.04 5.23
C LEU A 85 -17.67 10.22 4.15
N LYS A 86 -16.62 9.38 4.18
CA LYS A 86 -15.55 9.39 3.16
C LYS A 86 -16.10 9.17 1.75
N LYS A 87 -16.96 8.17 1.57
CA LYS A 87 -17.63 7.89 0.29
C LYS A 87 -18.46 9.10 -0.18
N ALA A 88 -19.26 9.70 0.70
CA ALA A 88 -20.06 10.88 0.38
C ALA A 88 -19.22 12.11 0.03
N LEU A 89 -18.09 12.32 0.72
CA LEU A 89 -17.16 13.42 0.42
C LEU A 89 -16.47 13.23 -0.93
N ILE A 90 -16.04 12.01 -1.26
CA ILE A 90 -15.45 11.69 -2.57
C ILE A 90 -16.48 11.93 -3.69
N VAL A 91 -17.73 11.50 -3.52
CA VAL A 91 -18.78 11.73 -4.53
C VAL A 91 -19.07 13.23 -4.72
N ARG A 92 -19.09 14.01 -3.63
CA ARG A 92 -19.47 15.43 -3.68
C ARG A 92 -18.34 16.38 -4.07
N TYR A 93 -17.10 16.06 -3.69
CA TYR A 93 -15.95 16.95 -3.82
C TYR A 93 -14.74 16.32 -4.53
N GLY A 94 -14.77 15.01 -4.83
CA GLY A 94 -13.66 14.30 -5.47
C GLY A 94 -13.42 14.66 -6.94
N GLY A 95 -14.29 15.47 -7.55
CA GLY A 95 -14.19 15.83 -8.97
C GLY A 95 -14.41 14.64 -9.91
N HIS A 96 -14.01 14.81 -11.19
CA HIS A 96 -14.15 13.81 -12.25
C HIS A 96 -13.02 12.75 -12.27
N ARG A 97 -12.18 12.66 -11.23
CA ARG A 97 -11.18 11.58 -11.11
C ARG A 97 -11.85 10.32 -10.57
N TRP A 98 -12.77 9.78 -11.36
CA TRP A 98 -13.48 8.53 -11.09
C TRP A 98 -12.71 7.30 -11.57
N GLU A 99 -11.58 7.50 -12.25
CA GLU A 99 -10.73 6.36 -12.60
C GLU A 99 -10.14 5.78 -11.33
N ASN A 100 -10.29 4.47 -11.23
CA ASN A 100 -9.71 3.70 -10.16
C ASN A 100 -8.18 3.86 -10.28
N PRO A 101 -7.46 4.28 -9.24
CA PRO A 101 -6.01 4.47 -9.35
C PRO A 101 -5.27 3.18 -9.75
N PHE A 102 -5.86 2.00 -9.48
CA PHE A 102 -5.34 0.73 -10.02
C PHE A 102 -5.52 0.61 -11.54
N ASP A 103 -6.62 1.11 -12.08
CA ASP A 103 -6.89 1.12 -13.52
C ASP A 103 -5.96 2.13 -14.22
N GLU A 104 -5.80 3.33 -13.65
CA GLU A 104 -4.84 4.33 -14.12
C GLU A 104 -3.40 3.78 -14.09
N LEU A 105 -2.98 3.09 -13.01
CA LEU A 105 -1.67 2.42 -12.96
C LEU A 105 -1.51 1.36 -14.06
N SER A 106 -2.57 0.61 -14.36
CA SER A 106 -2.54 -0.47 -15.35
C SER A 106 -2.51 0.04 -16.79
N THR A 107 -3.08 1.22 -17.02
CA THR A 107 -3.19 1.87 -18.34
C THR A 107 -2.09 2.90 -18.58
N LEU A 108 -1.37 3.34 -17.54
CA LEU A 108 -0.25 4.28 -17.67
C LEU A 108 0.82 3.72 -18.61
N ARG A 109 1.22 4.52 -19.60
CA ARG A 109 2.28 4.20 -20.57
C ARG A 109 3.29 5.31 -20.65
N GLN A 110 4.56 4.95 -20.77
CA GLN A 110 5.65 5.85 -21.06
C GLN A 110 5.49 6.42 -22.48
N LYS A 111 5.26 7.73 -22.59
CA LYS A 111 5.15 8.44 -23.88
C LYS A 111 6.50 9.05 -24.28
N SER A 112 7.15 9.72 -23.35
CA SER A 112 8.40 10.46 -23.48
C SER A 112 9.55 9.73 -22.75
N GLY A 113 10.26 10.41 -21.86
CA GLY A 113 11.37 9.86 -21.07
C GLY A 113 10.90 8.95 -19.92
N VAL A 114 11.84 8.22 -19.30
CA VAL A 114 11.55 7.42 -18.12
C VAL A 114 11.17 8.32 -16.93
N GLU A 115 11.86 9.43 -16.70
CA GLU A 115 11.56 10.36 -15.60
C GLU A 115 10.13 10.91 -15.65
N GLU A 116 9.71 11.37 -16.84
CA GLU A 116 8.36 11.89 -17.07
C GLU A 116 7.28 10.81 -16.90
N TYR A 117 7.64 9.53 -17.01
CA TYR A 117 6.76 8.41 -16.74
C TYR A 117 6.74 8.02 -15.24
N VAL A 118 7.87 8.13 -14.55
CA VAL A 118 7.99 7.78 -13.13
C VAL A 118 7.12 8.70 -12.26
N GLU A 119 7.13 10.00 -12.53
CA GLU A 119 6.37 10.98 -11.75
C GLU A 119 4.86 10.64 -11.62
N PRO A 120 4.10 10.44 -12.71
CA PRO A 120 2.69 10.07 -12.61
C PRO A 120 2.48 8.66 -12.03
N LEU A 121 3.41 7.72 -12.26
CA LEU A 121 3.32 6.38 -11.68
C LEU A 121 3.45 6.43 -10.15
N GLU A 122 4.43 7.19 -9.62
CA GLU A 122 4.62 7.37 -8.18
C GLU A 122 3.42 8.08 -7.56
N LEU A 123 2.93 9.15 -8.21
CA LEU A 123 1.74 9.87 -7.78
C LEU A 123 0.52 8.94 -7.67
N LEU A 124 0.26 8.09 -8.66
CA LEU A 124 -0.83 7.12 -8.63
C LEU A 124 -0.61 6.04 -7.57
N SER A 125 0.61 5.51 -7.45
CA SER A 125 0.94 4.48 -6.45
C SER A 125 0.74 4.97 -5.01
N SER A 126 0.96 6.26 -4.76
CA SER A 126 0.73 6.87 -3.44
C SER A 126 -0.74 6.90 -3.03
N GLN A 127 -1.66 6.90 -4.00
CA GLN A 127 -3.11 6.93 -3.76
C GLN A 127 -3.67 5.54 -3.40
N VAL A 128 -2.93 4.48 -3.73
CA VAL A 128 -3.38 3.09 -3.64
C VAL A 128 -3.15 2.47 -2.25
N GLY A 129 -2.49 3.18 -1.34
CA GLY A 129 -2.13 2.66 -0.01
C GLY A 129 -0.96 1.68 -0.09
N ARG A 130 -0.99 0.59 0.69
CA ARG A 130 0.13 -0.36 0.76
C ARG A 130 0.15 -1.27 -0.49
N LEU A 131 0.93 -0.88 -1.49
CA LEU A 131 1.17 -1.67 -2.70
C LEU A 131 2.39 -2.59 -2.53
N PRO A 132 2.24 -3.93 -2.66
CA PRO A 132 3.37 -4.86 -2.65
C PRO A 132 4.42 -4.51 -3.71
N GLU A 133 5.69 -4.77 -3.41
CA GLU A 133 6.79 -4.40 -4.31
C GLU A 133 6.66 -5.08 -5.67
N GLU A 134 6.43 -6.39 -5.70
CA GLU A 134 6.20 -7.15 -6.93
C GLU A 134 5.10 -6.55 -7.83
N GLN A 135 4.04 -6.02 -7.20
CA GLN A 135 2.93 -5.43 -7.93
C GLN A 135 3.29 -4.04 -8.49
N TYR A 136 4.04 -3.24 -7.73
CA TYR A 136 4.62 -1.99 -8.24
C TYR A 136 5.53 -2.26 -9.44
N LEU A 137 6.42 -3.24 -9.33
CA LEU A 137 7.32 -3.64 -10.42
C LEU A 137 6.54 -4.11 -11.64
N GLY A 138 5.45 -4.86 -11.44
CA GLY A 138 4.53 -5.27 -12.50
C GLY A 138 3.92 -4.09 -13.25
N TYR A 139 3.36 -3.11 -12.53
CA TYR A 139 2.80 -1.90 -13.15
C TYR A 139 3.87 -1.10 -13.88
N PHE A 140 5.00 -0.84 -13.23
CA PHE A 140 6.12 -0.12 -13.81
C PHE A 140 6.57 -0.78 -15.12
N MET A 141 6.85 -2.09 -15.11
CA MET A 141 7.26 -2.85 -16.28
C MET A 141 6.21 -2.85 -17.39
N SER A 142 4.92 -2.90 -17.04
CA SER A 142 3.85 -2.92 -18.04
C SER A 142 3.78 -1.63 -18.85
N GLY A 143 4.07 -0.49 -18.20
CA GLY A 143 3.98 0.83 -18.81
C GLY A 143 5.23 1.30 -19.56
N LEU A 144 6.38 0.65 -19.37
CA LEU A 144 7.61 0.97 -20.10
C LEU A 144 7.47 0.76 -21.62
N LYS A 145 8.20 1.58 -22.38
CA LYS A 145 8.35 1.40 -23.84
C LYS A 145 8.88 0.00 -24.16
N PRO A 146 8.41 -0.66 -25.24
CA PRO A 146 8.74 -2.06 -25.54
C PRO A 146 10.24 -2.37 -25.57
N GLN A 147 11.05 -1.47 -26.13
CA GLN A 147 12.50 -1.61 -26.25
C GLN A 147 13.22 -1.54 -24.89
N ILE A 148 12.83 -0.60 -24.02
CA ILE A 148 13.37 -0.48 -22.66
C ILE A 148 12.93 -1.68 -21.83
N ARG A 149 11.62 -1.99 -21.87
CA ARG A 149 11.01 -3.11 -21.14
C ARG A 149 11.70 -4.45 -21.41
N ARG A 150 12.12 -4.72 -22.66
CA ARG A 150 12.80 -5.97 -23.02
C ARG A 150 14.16 -6.07 -22.34
N ARG A 151 14.97 -5.02 -22.38
CA ARG A 151 16.31 -4.97 -21.76
C ARG A 151 16.22 -5.02 -20.24
N VAL A 152 15.36 -4.19 -19.62
CA VAL A 152 15.13 -4.18 -18.16
C VAL A 152 14.65 -5.54 -17.65
N ARG A 153 13.83 -6.28 -18.43
CA ARG A 153 13.39 -7.62 -18.05
C ARG A 153 14.54 -8.61 -17.91
N ILE A 154 15.57 -8.50 -18.75
CA ILE A 154 16.76 -9.37 -18.70
C ILE A 154 17.58 -9.07 -17.44
N LEU A 155 17.66 -7.78 -17.06
CA LEU A 155 18.37 -7.33 -15.86
C LEU A 155 17.67 -7.75 -14.55
N ASN A 156 16.40 -8.16 -14.62
CA ASN A 156 15.60 -8.71 -13.53
C ASN A 156 15.68 -7.87 -12.23
N PRO A 157 15.27 -6.58 -12.26
CA PRO A 157 15.24 -5.72 -11.08
C PRO A 157 14.39 -6.31 -9.95
N GLN A 158 14.94 -6.30 -8.73
CA GLN A 158 14.30 -6.85 -7.53
C GLN A 158 13.69 -5.78 -6.61
N SER A 159 13.91 -4.50 -6.92
CA SER A 159 13.35 -3.41 -6.13
C SER A 159 12.95 -2.22 -6.97
N ARG A 160 12.08 -1.35 -6.41
CA ARG A 160 11.62 -0.13 -7.09
C ARG A 160 12.79 0.75 -7.55
N MET A 161 13.77 0.91 -6.66
CA MET A 161 14.98 1.71 -6.93
C MET A 161 15.84 1.08 -8.03
N GLN A 162 16.03 -0.24 -8.01
CA GLN A 162 16.74 -0.94 -9.09
C GLN A 162 16.02 -0.77 -10.42
N MET A 163 14.69 -0.90 -10.43
CA MET A 163 13.90 -0.78 -11.64
C MET A 163 13.99 0.61 -12.26
N MET A 164 13.90 1.66 -11.45
CA MET A 164 14.05 3.05 -11.94
C MET A 164 15.44 3.30 -12.52
N ARG A 165 16.48 2.92 -11.79
CA ARG A 165 17.87 3.08 -12.26
C ARG A 165 18.11 2.31 -13.56
N MET A 166 17.80 1.02 -13.58
CA MET A 166 18.02 0.18 -14.77
C MET A 166 17.21 0.65 -15.98
N ALA A 167 15.98 1.12 -15.76
CA ALA A 167 15.17 1.66 -16.84
C ALA A 167 15.78 2.94 -17.42
N LYS A 168 16.38 3.78 -16.55
CA LYS A 168 17.07 5.00 -17.00
C LYS A 168 18.36 4.69 -17.73
N ASP A 169 19.23 3.86 -17.15
CA ASP A 169 20.49 3.43 -17.77
C ASP A 169 20.23 2.86 -19.18
N VAL A 170 19.20 2.02 -19.33
CA VAL A 170 18.78 1.46 -20.62
C VAL A 170 18.22 2.50 -21.60
N GLU A 171 17.53 3.52 -21.11
CA GLU A 171 17.01 4.60 -21.95
C GLU A 171 18.16 5.45 -22.51
N ASP A 172 19.15 5.75 -21.69
CA ASP A 172 20.31 6.56 -22.08
C ASP A 172 21.17 5.82 -23.13
N GLU A 173 21.45 4.52 -22.92
CA GLU A 173 22.14 3.66 -23.91
C GLU A 173 21.41 3.64 -25.27
N LEU A 174 20.08 3.58 -25.23
CA LEU A 174 19.25 3.58 -26.44
C LEU A 174 19.26 4.91 -27.19
N CYS A 175 19.35 6.02 -26.44
CA CYS A 175 19.43 7.35 -27.03
C CYS A 175 20.76 7.55 -27.75
N GLU A 176 21.86 7.02 -27.19
CA GLU A 176 23.20 7.07 -27.78
C GLU A 176 23.28 6.26 -29.09
N GLU A 177 22.69 5.05 -29.14
CA GLU A 177 22.62 4.22 -30.35
C GLU A 177 21.96 4.96 -31.54
N ASP A 178 20.86 5.69 -31.29
CA ASP A 178 20.11 6.43 -32.32
C ASP A 178 20.91 7.62 -32.90
N ASP A 179 21.76 8.27 -32.09
CA ASP A 179 22.59 9.41 -32.49
C ASP A 179 23.83 8.98 -33.30
N GLU A 180 24.43 7.83 -32.97
CA GLU A 180 25.54 7.26 -33.73
C GLU A 180 25.11 6.79 -35.14
N GLU A 181 23.93 6.17 -35.26
CA GLU A 181 23.41 5.69 -36.57
C GLU A 181 23.08 6.86 -37.53
N ARG A 182 22.60 7.99 -36.99
CA ARG A 182 22.40 9.23 -37.76
C ARG A 182 23.70 9.91 -38.18
N GLY A 183 24.78 9.74 -37.41
CA GLY A 183 26.10 10.26 -37.73
C GLY A 183 26.76 9.57 -38.92
N VAL A 184 26.56 8.26 -39.07
CA VAL A 184 27.19 7.44 -40.13
C VAL A 184 26.58 7.70 -41.52
N SER A 185 25.30 8.08 -41.60
CA SER A 185 24.59 8.28 -42.87
C SER A 185 25.02 9.52 -43.68
N LYS A 186 25.87 10.41 -43.15
CA LYS A 186 26.30 11.65 -43.85
C LYS A 186 27.63 11.56 -44.61
N ASN A 187 28.38 10.46 -44.52
CA ASN A 187 29.71 10.35 -45.15
C ASN A 187 29.73 9.62 -46.51
N GLY A 188 28.57 9.46 -47.16
CA GLY A 188 28.41 8.54 -48.29
C GLY A 188 27.99 9.12 -49.63
N VAL A 189 28.20 10.40 -49.97
CA VAL A 189 28.03 10.88 -51.37
C VAL A 189 29.01 12.01 -51.68
N ASN A 190 30.21 11.67 -52.18
CA ASN A 190 30.94 12.59 -53.05
C ASN A 190 31.78 11.77 -54.05
N ASP A 191 31.10 11.10 -54.98
CA ASP A 191 31.73 10.54 -56.18
C ASP A 191 31.30 11.33 -57.42
N LYS A 192 32.27 12.08 -57.94
CA LYS A 192 32.57 12.35 -59.35
C LYS A 192 31.40 12.55 -60.32
N SER A 193 31.23 13.80 -60.75
CA SER A 193 31.06 14.21 -62.16
C SER A 193 31.15 15.75 -62.22
N GLY A 194 31.75 16.41 -63.20
CA GLY A 194 32.19 15.97 -64.51
C GLY A 194 33.25 16.90 -65.08
N ARG A 195 34.06 16.27 -65.93
CA ARG A 195 35.01 16.81 -66.89
C ARG A 195 34.23 17.32 -68.10
N SER A 196 34.51 18.53 -68.59
CA SER A 196 34.58 18.91 -70.02
C SER A 196 34.78 20.42 -70.17
N ASP A 197 35.92 20.83 -70.73
CA ASP A 197 36.09 21.95 -71.66
C ASP A 197 36.97 21.42 -72.81
#